data_AF-A0A815L761-F1
#
_entry.id   AF-A0A815L761-F1
#
_cell.length_a   1.000
_cell.length_b   1.000
_cell.length_c   1.000
_cell.angle_alpha   90.00
_cell.angle_beta   90.00
_cell.angle_gamma   90.00
#
_symmetry.space_group_name_H-M   'P 1'
#
loop_
_entity.id
_entity.type
_entity.pdbx_description
1 polymer ?
#
loop_
_entity_poly.entity_id
_entity_poly.type
_entity_poly.pdbx_seq_one_letter_code
_entity_poly.pdbx_strand_id
1 'polypeptide(L)'
;EQIFILDQLEPIYTEAKTLLHNENYSHFAFLFKLVGRIQNTIIELKKIVEENFCPKIIKSITPISVTAIDASTNYIESILNIREEFFKVVQDFFHNDEHFIAAVEKTCRNFINNNVLPESADNAGKSAELLTRYCDKLLQKGSEVDIEEKFDQIMIGFDYVKDKDVYEKFYYKMLFKRLLCGVRKYEYSEERMILRLKTICDLTYISKLQELFQGGNISKTLLDQYRLYCEKNKINDIVINILN
;
A
#
# COMPACT_ATOMS: atom_id res chain seq x y z
N GLU A 1 15.42 -37.11 24.94
CA GLU A 1 14.98 -35.70 24.88
C GLU A 1 14.17 -35.36 23.63
N GLN A 2 14.65 -35.63 22.40
CA GLN A 2 13.87 -35.36 21.17
C GLN A 2 12.52 -36.10 21.10
N ILE A 3 12.41 -37.31 21.62
CA ILE A 3 11.16 -38.12 21.59
C ILE A 3 10.07 -37.54 22.52
N PHE A 4 10.46 -36.95 23.67
CA PHE A 4 9.49 -36.42 24.64
C PHE A 4 8.85 -35.09 24.20
N ILE A 5 9.56 -34.31 23.35
CA ILE A 5 9.03 -33.04 22.84
C ILE A 5 8.06 -33.28 21.67
N LEU A 6 8.26 -34.34 20.88
CA LEU A 6 7.37 -34.71 19.78
C LEU A 6 5.95 -35.03 20.27
N ASP A 7 5.81 -35.72 21.42
CA ASP A 7 4.51 -36.04 22.03
C ASP A 7 3.81 -34.81 22.68
N GLN A 8 4.51 -33.69 22.82
CA GLN A 8 4.00 -32.45 23.44
C GLN A 8 3.79 -31.32 22.43
N LEU A 9 3.96 -31.56 21.12
CA LEU A 9 3.85 -30.52 20.10
C LEU A 9 2.43 -29.94 19.97
N GLU A 10 1.39 -30.78 20.03
CA GLU A 10 0.00 -30.32 19.95
C GLU A 10 -0.42 -29.37 21.08
N PRO A 11 -0.14 -29.68 22.37
CA PRO A 11 -0.31 -28.73 23.47
C PRO A 11 0.45 -27.42 23.25
N ILE A 12 1.70 -27.50 22.77
CA ILE A 12 2.53 -26.34 22.49
C ILE A 12 1.92 -25.46 21.39
N TYR A 13 1.39 -26.06 20.32
CA TYR A 13 0.72 -25.32 19.25
C TYR A 13 -0.58 -24.67 19.71
N THR A 14 -1.33 -25.36 20.58
CA THR A 14 -2.55 -24.81 21.17
C THR A 14 -2.22 -23.59 22.04
N GLU A 15 -1.19 -23.69 22.88
CA GLU A 15 -0.73 -22.58 23.70
C GLU A 15 -0.12 -21.45 22.85
N ALA A 16 0.58 -21.78 21.77
CA ALA A 16 1.09 -20.78 20.83
C ALA A 16 -0.06 -19.94 20.22
N LYS A 17 -1.20 -20.57 19.88
CA LYS A 17 -2.40 -19.87 19.40
C LYS A 17 -3.01 -18.96 20.47
N THR A 18 -3.11 -19.41 21.73
CA THR A 18 -3.67 -18.61 22.83
C THR A 18 -2.79 -17.40 23.15
N LEU A 19 -1.47 -17.59 23.17
CA LEU A 19 -0.50 -16.52 23.44
C LEU A 19 -0.57 -15.43 22.36
N LEU A 20 -0.66 -15.79 21.08
CA LEU A 20 -0.82 -14.80 19.99
C LEU A 20 -2.16 -14.07 20.07
N HIS A 21 -3.25 -14.79 20.36
CA HIS A 21 -4.57 -14.18 20.52
C HIS A 21 -4.61 -13.16 21.66
N ASN A 22 -3.89 -13.43 22.74
CA ASN A 22 -3.80 -12.55 23.92
C ASN A 22 -2.64 -11.54 23.83
N GLU A 23 -2.00 -11.41 22.67
CA GLU A 23 -0.89 -10.47 22.42
C GLU A 23 0.33 -10.67 23.34
N ASN A 24 0.49 -11.88 23.89
CA ASN A 24 1.60 -12.23 24.76
C ASN A 24 2.83 -12.68 23.94
N TYR A 25 3.37 -11.76 23.16
CA TYR A 25 4.45 -12.01 22.20
C TYR A 25 5.75 -12.47 22.86
N SER A 26 6.04 -12.03 24.08
CA SER A 26 7.26 -12.43 24.80
C SER A 26 7.27 -13.92 25.16
N HIS A 27 6.14 -14.45 25.63
CA HIS A 27 6.01 -15.87 25.95
C HIS A 27 6.00 -16.72 24.68
N PHE A 28 5.35 -16.24 23.62
CA PHE A 28 5.40 -16.91 22.33
C PHE A 28 6.82 -16.96 21.77
N ALA A 29 7.60 -15.88 21.87
CA ALA A 29 9.00 -15.85 21.42
C ALA A 29 9.88 -16.85 22.19
N PHE A 30 9.66 -17.00 23.49
CA PHE A 30 10.33 -18.02 24.29
C PHE A 30 9.97 -19.43 23.82
N LEU A 31 8.68 -19.68 23.59
CA LEU A 31 8.17 -20.93 23.04
C LEU A 31 8.83 -21.21 21.68
N PHE A 32 8.86 -20.23 20.77
CA PHE A 32 9.54 -20.34 19.48
C PHE A 32 11.03 -20.69 19.63
N LYS A 33 11.75 -20.09 20.59
CA LYS A 33 13.17 -20.40 20.85
C LYS A 33 13.39 -21.83 21.36
N LEU A 34 12.43 -22.37 22.12
CA LEU A 34 12.49 -23.73 22.64
C LEU A 34 12.23 -24.78 21.57
N VAL A 35 11.15 -24.63 20.79
CA VAL A 35 10.75 -25.61 19.76
C VAL A 35 11.37 -25.35 18.38
N GLY A 36 11.98 -24.19 18.15
CA GLY A 36 12.58 -23.82 16.86
C GLY A 36 13.76 -24.70 16.42
N ARG A 37 14.32 -25.52 17.31
CA ARG A 37 15.41 -26.47 16.98
C ARG A 37 14.89 -27.79 16.43
N ILE A 38 13.59 -28.03 16.48
CA ILE A 38 12.96 -29.28 16.06
C ILE A 38 12.51 -29.13 14.60
N GLN A 39 12.71 -30.19 13.80
CA GLN A 39 12.27 -30.21 12.40
C GLN A 39 10.75 -30.06 12.30
N ASN A 40 10.29 -29.32 11.29
CA ASN A 40 8.88 -29.05 10.95
C ASN A 40 8.07 -28.20 11.95
N THR A 41 8.56 -27.97 13.17
CA THR A 41 7.88 -27.16 14.21
C THR A 41 7.84 -25.68 13.84
N ILE A 42 8.93 -25.19 13.24
CA ILE A 42 9.01 -23.84 12.68
C ILE A 42 7.94 -23.62 11.61
N ILE A 43 7.61 -24.63 10.80
CA ILE A 43 6.62 -24.52 9.72
C ILE A 43 5.22 -24.36 10.32
N GLU A 44 4.87 -25.17 11.32
CA GLU A 44 3.56 -25.08 11.96
C GLU A 44 3.40 -23.79 12.77
N LEU A 45 4.44 -23.35 13.48
CA LEU A 45 4.41 -22.05 14.19
C LEU A 45 4.24 -20.87 13.23
N LYS A 46 4.81 -20.92 12.01
CA LYS A 46 4.53 -19.90 10.98
C LYS A 46 3.08 -19.90 10.56
N LYS A 47 2.49 -21.08 10.37
CA LYS A 47 1.08 -21.20 10.00
C LYS A 47 0.16 -20.67 11.10
N ILE A 48 0.48 -20.97 12.37
CA ILE A 48 -0.22 -20.44 13.55
C ILE A 48 -0.13 -18.92 13.61
N VAL A 49 1.06 -18.38 13.32
CA VAL A 49 1.28 -16.97 13.12
C VAL A 49 0.33 -16.50 12.02
N GLU A 50 0.48 -16.88 10.75
CA GLU A 50 -0.39 -16.50 9.61
C GLU A 50 -1.90 -16.55 9.93
N GLU A 51 -2.39 -17.60 10.59
CA GLU A 51 -3.79 -17.78 11.00
C GLU A 51 -4.28 -16.71 12.00
N ASN A 52 -3.40 -16.17 12.85
CA ASN A 52 -3.74 -15.12 13.82
C ASN A 52 -3.80 -13.71 13.18
N PHE A 53 -3.06 -13.46 12.10
CA PHE A 53 -3.03 -12.13 11.44
C PHE A 53 -4.33 -11.81 10.73
N CYS A 54 -4.87 -12.80 9.99
CA CYS A 54 -6.07 -12.60 9.18
C CYS A 54 -7.27 -12.05 9.99
N PRO A 55 -7.64 -12.59 11.16
CA PRO A 55 -8.72 -12.06 11.99
C PRO A 55 -8.52 -10.61 12.45
N LYS A 56 -7.28 -10.21 12.81
CA LYS A 56 -7.01 -8.82 13.23
C LYS A 56 -7.20 -7.84 12.07
N ILE A 57 -6.67 -8.18 10.90
CA ILE A 57 -6.83 -7.38 9.68
C ILE A 57 -8.31 -7.27 9.31
N ILE A 58 -9.04 -8.40 9.27
CA ILE A 58 -10.48 -8.43 9.00
C ILE A 58 -11.24 -7.54 10.00
N LYS A 59 -10.98 -7.67 11.30
CA LYS A 59 -11.65 -6.88 12.35
C LYS A 59 -11.44 -5.38 12.19
N SER A 60 -10.25 -4.95 11.75
CA SER A 60 -9.94 -3.54 11.52
C SER A 60 -10.63 -2.95 10.28
N ILE A 61 -10.91 -3.79 9.28
CA ILE A 61 -11.44 -3.36 7.97
C ILE A 61 -12.95 -3.56 7.86
N THR A 62 -13.53 -4.50 8.62
CA THR A 62 -14.97 -4.71 8.72
C THR A 62 -15.79 -3.45 9.01
N PRO A 63 -15.36 -2.51 9.89
CA PRO A 63 -16.13 -1.28 10.13
C PRO A 63 -16.01 -0.24 9.00
N ILE A 64 -15.15 -0.46 7.99
CA ILE A 64 -14.96 0.49 6.90
C ILE A 64 -16.10 0.35 5.90
N SER A 65 -17.06 1.27 5.98
CA SER A 65 -18.13 1.36 5.00
C SER A 65 -17.58 1.76 3.63
N VAL A 66 -17.86 0.97 2.60
CA VAL A 66 -17.42 1.21 1.21
C VAL A 66 -17.99 2.51 0.64
N THR A 67 -19.09 3.02 1.21
CA THR A 67 -19.74 4.28 0.79
C THR A 67 -19.13 5.53 1.45
N ALA A 68 -18.25 5.35 2.45
CA ALA A 68 -17.62 6.48 3.12
C ALA A 68 -16.68 7.24 2.16
N ILE A 69 -16.70 8.57 2.25
CA ILE A 69 -15.83 9.43 1.44
C ILE A 69 -14.36 9.03 1.61
N ASP A 70 -13.97 8.59 2.80
CA ASP A 70 -12.61 8.17 3.16
C ASP A 70 -12.37 6.66 3.18
N ALA A 71 -13.26 5.87 2.56
CA ALA A 71 -13.12 4.42 2.49
C ALA A 71 -11.76 3.96 1.92
N SER A 72 -11.26 4.63 0.87
CA SER A 72 -9.95 4.31 0.28
C SER A 72 -8.77 4.58 1.22
N THR A 73 -8.85 5.67 1.98
CA THR A 73 -7.80 6.07 2.93
C THR A 73 -7.78 5.11 4.10
N ASN A 74 -8.94 4.91 4.73
CA ASN A 74 -9.07 4.04 5.89
C ASN A 74 -8.71 2.60 5.54
N TYR A 75 -9.07 2.11 4.34
CA TYR A 75 -8.76 0.75 3.92
C TYR A 75 -7.24 0.53 3.80
N ILE A 76 -6.54 1.42 3.08
CA ILE A 76 -5.10 1.28 2.86
C ILE A 76 -4.33 1.54 4.16
N GLU A 77 -4.67 2.58 4.91
CA GLU A 77 -3.99 2.90 6.17
C GLU A 77 -4.18 1.80 7.22
N SER A 78 -5.37 1.19 7.34
CA SER A 78 -5.57 0.08 8.29
C SER A 78 -4.66 -1.11 7.98
N ILE A 79 -4.51 -1.48 6.70
CA ILE A 79 -3.63 -2.60 6.31
C ILE A 79 -2.17 -2.26 6.60
N LEU A 80 -1.73 -1.04 6.28
CA LEU A 80 -0.35 -0.61 6.47
C LEU A 80 0.00 -0.41 7.95
N ASN A 81 -0.92 0.11 8.77
CA ASN A 81 -0.72 0.27 10.20
C ASN A 81 -0.58 -1.10 10.89
N ILE A 82 -1.43 -2.06 10.54
CA ILE A 82 -1.31 -3.42 11.08
C ILE A 82 0.00 -4.07 10.67
N ARG A 83 0.41 -3.90 9.40
CA ARG A 83 1.72 -4.33 8.94
C ARG A 83 2.83 -3.74 9.82
N GLU A 84 2.82 -2.43 10.07
CA GLU A 84 3.83 -1.76 10.90
C GLU A 84 3.83 -2.24 12.35
N GLU A 85 2.65 -2.42 12.97
CA GLU A 85 2.53 -2.98 14.33
C GLU A 85 3.17 -4.37 14.40
N PHE A 86 2.94 -5.21 13.40
CA PHE A 86 3.52 -6.54 13.37
C PHE A 86 5.00 -6.54 13.06
N PHE A 87 5.50 -5.65 12.19
CA PHE A 87 6.93 -5.50 12.01
C PHE A 87 7.64 -5.11 13.31
N LYS A 88 7.02 -4.25 14.14
CA LYS A 88 7.53 -3.94 15.48
C LYS A 88 7.57 -5.18 16.37
N VAL A 89 6.50 -5.99 16.37
CA VAL A 89 6.47 -7.26 17.10
C VAL A 89 7.57 -8.21 16.64
N VAL A 90 7.77 -8.35 15.32
CA VAL A 90 8.83 -9.19 14.72
C VAL A 90 10.22 -8.69 15.10
N GLN A 91 10.42 -7.37 15.12
CA GLN A 91 11.68 -6.76 15.53
C GLN A 91 11.95 -6.99 17.02
N ASP A 92 10.98 -6.69 17.88
CA ASP A 92 11.15 -6.67 19.33
C ASP A 92 11.26 -8.07 19.94
N PHE A 93 10.47 -9.02 19.43
CA PHE A 93 10.35 -10.36 20.04
C PHE A 93 10.99 -11.48 19.21
N PHE A 94 11.20 -11.26 17.92
CA PHE A 94 11.71 -12.30 17.01
C PHE A 94 13.00 -11.89 16.29
N HIS A 95 13.61 -10.77 16.69
CA HIS A 95 14.91 -10.31 16.19
C HIS A 95 15.00 -10.27 14.65
N ASN A 96 13.94 -9.81 13.98
CA ASN A 96 13.85 -9.74 12.52
C ASN A 96 14.02 -11.09 11.81
N ASP A 97 13.49 -12.19 12.38
CA ASP A 97 13.47 -13.48 11.70
C ASP A 97 12.81 -13.36 10.30
N GLU A 98 13.58 -13.70 9.27
CA GLU A 98 13.18 -13.54 7.87
C GLU A 98 11.88 -14.28 7.53
N HIS A 99 11.60 -15.38 8.22
CA HIS A 99 10.41 -16.15 7.94
C HIS A 99 9.15 -15.52 8.52
N PHE A 100 9.24 -14.87 9.68
CA PHE A 100 8.12 -14.10 10.22
C PHE A 100 7.86 -12.86 9.37
N ILE A 101 8.92 -12.19 8.91
CA ILE A 101 8.81 -11.12 7.92
C ILE A 101 8.07 -11.62 6.67
N ALA A 102 8.48 -12.75 6.10
CA ALA A 102 7.84 -13.33 4.92
C ALA A 102 6.37 -13.72 5.15
N ALA A 103 6.03 -14.22 6.34
CA ALA A 103 4.66 -14.58 6.71
C ALA A 103 3.74 -13.35 6.79
N VAL A 104 4.21 -12.26 7.42
CA VAL A 104 3.50 -10.97 7.49
C VAL A 104 3.25 -10.44 6.08
N GLU A 105 4.31 -10.34 5.28
CA GLU A 105 4.29 -9.85 3.91
C GLU A 105 3.35 -10.67 3.01
N LYS A 106 3.39 -12.01 3.10
CA LYS A 106 2.48 -12.91 2.38
C LYS A 106 1.03 -12.70 2.81
N THR A 107 0.78 -12.48 4.09
CA THR A 107 -0.57 -12.28 4.63
C THR A 107 -1.16 -10.96 4.15
N CYS A 108 -0.41 -9.86 4.23
CA CYS A 108 -0.82 -8.55 3.70
C CYS A 108 -1.09 -8.63 2.19
N ARG A 109 -0.21 -9.28 1.41
CA ARG A 109 -0.43 -9.52 -0.03
C ARG A 109 -1.70 -10.31 -0.30
N ASN A 110 -1.92 -11.40 0.43
CA ASN A 110 -3.15 -12.18 0.26
C ASN A 110 -4.39 -11.35 0.62
N PHE A 111 -4.32 -10.54 1.67
CA PHE A 111 -5.44 -9.73 2.09
C PHE A 111 -5.83 -8.66 1.06
N ILE A 112 -4.86 -7.90 0.55
CA ILE A 112 -5.07 -6.89 -0.50
C ILE A 112 -5.65 -7.54 -1.77
N ASN A 113 -5.08 -8.66 -2.20
CA ASN A 113 -5.50 -9.29 -3.45
C ASN A 113 -6.81 -10.08 -3.35
N ASN A 114 -7.16 -10.58 -2.15
CA ASN A 114 -8.43 -11.28 -1.93
C ASN A 114 -9.59 -10.33 -1.61
N ASN A 115 -9.33 -9.01 -1.51
CA ASN A 115 -10.33 -7.95 -1.39
C ASN A 115 -11.47 -8.31 -0.45
N VAL A 116 -11.16 -8.52 0.84
CA VAL A 116 -12.14 -8.75 1.90
C VAL A 116 -12.88 -7.45 2.22
N LEU A 117 -13.61 -6.90 1.24
CA LEU A 117 -14.66 -5.92 1.47
C LEU A 117 -16.00 -6.68 1.50
N PRO A 118 -16.86 -6.46 2.50
CA PRO A 118 -17.98 -7.37 2.76
C PRO A 118 -19.07 -7.47 1.68
N GLU A 119 -19.09 -6.64 0.61
CA GLU A 119 -20.34 -6.48 -0.17
C GLU A 119 -20.25 -6.30 -1.71
N SER A 120 -19.09 -6.42 -2.36
CA SER A 120 -19.03 -6.28 -3.84
C SER A 120 -18.72 -7.59 -4.56
N ALA A 121 -19.59 -7.98 -5.49
CA ALA A 121 -19.45 -9.21 -6.30
C ALA A 121 -18.40 -9.09 -7.43
N ASP A 122 -17.92 -7.88 -7.74
CA ASP A 122 -16.83 -7.60 -8.69
C ASP A 122 -15.59 -7.10 -7.94
N ASN A 123 -14.81 -8.03 -7.41
CA ASN A 123 -13.67 -7.76 -6.51
C ASN A 123 -12.30 -7.74 -7.20
N ALA A 124 -12.20 -8.04 -8.50
CA ALA A 124 -10.93 -7.97 -9.21
C ALA A 124 -10.50 -6.50 -9.39
N GLY A 125 -9.25 -6.17 -9.03
CA GLY A 125 -8.72 -4.80 -9.17
C GLY A 125 -9.25 -3.74 -8.20
N LYS A 126 -10.13 -4.07 -7.23
CA LYS A 126 -10.69 -3.05 -6.32
C LYS A 126 -9.65 -2.43 -5.39
N SER A 127 -8.77 -3.25 -4.81
CA SER A 127 -7.61 -2.76 -4.05
C SER A 127 -6.70 -1.84 -4.88
N ALA A 128 -6.46 -2.16 -6.15
CA ALA A 128 -5.66 -1.32 -7.03
C ALA A 128 -6.31 0.06 -7.23
N GLU A 129 -7.63 0.09 -7.45
CA GLU A 129 -8.40 1.33 -7.52
C GLU A 129 -8.35 2.12 -6.20
N LEU A 130 -8.55 1.46 -5.05
CA LEU A 130 -8.53 2.12 -3.74
C LEU A 130 -7.15 2.69 -3.40
N LEU A 131 -6.08 1.95 -3.69
CA LEU A 131 -4.71 2.44 -3.54
C LEU A 131 -4.45 3.66 -4.43
N THR A 132 -4.93 3.62 -5.67
CA THR A 132 -4.81 4.77 -6.59
C THR A 132 -5.57 5.99 -6.05
N ARG A 133 -6.80 5.80 -5.56
CA ARG A 133 -7.62 6.88 -4.96
C ARG A 133 -6.96 7.47 -3.72
N TYR A 134 -6.35 6.63 -2.89
CA TYR A 134 -5.59 7.07 -1.73
C TYR A 134 -4.39 7.93 -2.15
N CYS A 135 -3.62 7.48 -3.15
CA CYS A 135 -2.52 8.26 -3.72
C CYS A 135 -3.00 9.61 -4.29
N ASP A 136 -4.07 9.62 -5.09
CA ASP A 136 -4.65 10.84 -5.65
C ASP A 136 -5.10 11.84 -4.57
N LYS A 137 -5.72 11.36 -3.48
CA LYS A 137 -6.08 12.21 -2.34
C LYS A 137 -4.87 12.81 -1.64
N LEU A 138 -3.81 12.03 -1.44
CA LEU A 138 -2.59 12.51 -0.82
C LEU A 138 -1.91 13.56 -1.69
N LEU A 139 -1.84 13.32 -3.00
CA LEU A 139 -1.33 14.29 -3.96
C LEU A 139 -2.16 15.58 -3.96
N GLN A 140 -3.49 15.52 -3.79
CA GLN A 140 -4.35 16.71 -3.73
C GLN A 140 -4.34 17.45 -2.39
N LYS A 141 -4.23 16.77 -1.25
CA LYS A 141 -4.37 17.38 0.08
C LYS A 141 -3.04 17.65 0.78
N GLY A 142 -1.98 16.92 0.46
CA GLY A 142 -0.71 16.93 1.19
C GLY A 142 0.00 18.29 1.20
N SER A 143 0.64 18.60 2.33
CA SER A 143 1.80 19.49 2.38
C SER A 143 3.02 18.74 1.82
N GLU A 144 3.99 19.43 1.24
CA GLU A 144 5.21 18.79 0.68
C GLU A 144 6.06 18.07 1.74
N VAL A 145 5.91 18.42 3.02
CA VAL A 145 6.76 17.92 4.11
C VAL A 145 6.33 16.53 4.61
N ASP A 146 5.03 16.26 4.69
CA ASP A 146 4.51 14.99 5.27
C ASP A 146 4.22 13.91 4.21
N ILE A 147 4.49 14.19 2.93
CA ILE A 147 4.07 13.31 1.82
C ILE A 147 5.06 12.16 1.55
N GLU A 148 6.33 12.28 1.95
CA GLU A 148 7.36 11.29 1.61
C GLU A 148 7.14 9.94 2.30
N GLU A 149 6.87 9.94 3.60
CA GLU A 149 6.54 8.70 4.34
C GLU A 149 5.28 8.04 3.77
N LYS A 150 4.32 8.87 3.36
CA LYS A 150 3.09 8.42 2.70
C LYS A 150 3.36 7.82 1.32
N PHE A 151 4.34 8.33 0.57
CA PHE A 151 4.77 7.72 -0.68
C PHE A 151 5.43 6.36 -0.45
N ASP A 152 6.28 6.21 0.56
CA ASP A 152 6.84 4.89 0.92
C ASP A 152 5.74 3.88 1.25
N GLN A 153 4.73 4.31 2.02
CA GLN A 153 3.52 3.54 2.31
C GLN A 153 2.75 3.12 1.03
N ILE A 154 2.56 4.03 0.08
CA ILE A 154 1.92 3.70 -1.21
C ILE A 154 2.77 2.71 -1.99
N MET A 155 4.10 2.85 -2.00
CA MET A 155 4.98 1.92 -2.72
C MET A 155 4.91 0.51 -2.14
N ILE A 156 4.80 0.37 -0.81
CA ILE A 156 4.56 -0.92 -0.16
C ILE A 156 3.21 -1.51 -0.59
N GLY A 157 2.14 -0.71 -0.55
CA GLY A 157 0.83 -1.14 -1.02
C GLY A 157 0.84 -1.53 -2.49
N PHE A 158 1.60 -0.82 -3.32
CA PHE A 158 1.73 -1.07 -4.75
C PHE A 158 2.47 -2.38 -5.05
N ASP A 159 3.50 -2.72 -4.26
CA ASP A 159 4.16 -4.03 -4.33
C ASP A 159 3.18 -5.17 -4.05
N TYR A 160 2.19 -4.93 -3.19
CA TYR A 160 1.24 -5.96 -2.79
C TYR A 160 0.15 -6.22 -3.81
N VAL A 161 -0.18 -5.25 -4.66
CA VAL A 161 -1.23 -5.36 -5.67
C VAL A 161 -0.76 -6.22 -6.84
N LYS A 162 -1.54 -7.27 -7.18
CA LYS A 162 -1.33 -8.10 -8.38
C LYS A 162 -1.75 -7.38 -9.66
N ASP A 163 -2.89 -6.70 -9.62
CA ASP A 163 -3.50 -6.02 -10.79
C ASP A 163 -2.85 -4.65 -11.05
N LYS A 164 -1.55 -4.64 -11.36
CA LYS A 164 -0.75 -3.42 -11.56
C LYS A 164 -1.21 -2.60 -12.77
N ASP A 165 -1.76 -3.25 -13.79
CA ASP A 165 -2.37 -2.64 -14.98
C ASP A 165 -3.65 -1.86 -14.63
N VAL A 166 -4.44 -2.38 -13.69
CA VAL A 166 -5.61 -1.66 -13.15
C VAL A 166 -5.16 -0.40 -12.42
N TYR A 167 -4.11 -0.51 -11.58
CA TYR A 167 -3.51 0.67 -10.94
C TYR A 167 -3.04 1.70 -11.99
N GLU A 168 -2.31 1.27 -13.03
CA GLU A 168 -1.81 2.13 -14.12
C GLU A 168 -2.96 2.92 -14.75
N LYS A 169 -4.02 2.22 -15.13
CA LYS A 169 -5.19 2.80 -15.80
C LYS A 169 -5.89 3.85 -14.94
N PHE A 170 -6.10 3.56 -13.66
CA PHE A 170 -6.70 4.54 -12.75
C PHE A 170 -5.76 5.71 -12.46
N TYR A 171 -4.46 5.44 -12.27
CA TYR A 171 -3.47 6.47 -11.99
C TYR A 171 -3.35 7.43 -13.17
N TYR A 172 -3.23 6.92 -14.39
CA TYR A 172 -3.19 7.70 -15.62
C TYR A 172 -4.40 8.62 -15.73
N LYS A 173 -5.61 8.08 -15.51
CA LYS A 173 -6.85 8.86 -15.54
C LYS A 173 -6.86 10.01 -14.52
N MET A 174 -6.37 9.77 -13.32
CA MET A 174 -6.35 10.77 -12.26
C MET A 174 -5.25 11.82 -12.50
N LEU A 175 -4.06 11.40 -12.93
CA LEU A 175 -2.99 12.29 -13.36
C LEU A 175 -3.47 13.20 -14.49
N PHE A 176 -4.08 12.65 -15.54
CA PHE A 176 -4.63 13.41 -16.66
C PHE A 176 -5.62 14.48 -16.18
N LYS A 177 -6.52 14.13 -15.26
CA LYS A 177 -7.46 15.08 -14.67
C LYS A 177 -6.76 16.17 -13.86
N ARG A 178 -5.75 15.83 -13.05
CA ARG A 178 -4.97 16.81 -12.25
C ARG A 178 -4.22 17.78 -13.17
N LEU A 179 -3.58 17.28 -14.23
CA LEU A 179 -2.91 18.10 -15.23
C LEU A 179 -3.90 19.00 -15.99
N LEU A 180 -5.07 18.48 -16.39
CA LEU A 180 -6.14 19.26 -17.03
C LEU A 180 -6.67 20.38 -16.12
N CYS A 181 -6.77 20.15 -14.81
CA CYS A 181 -7.25 21.18 -13.89
C CYS A 181 -6.17 22.22 -13.54
N GLY A 182 -4.93 22.06 -14.03
CA GLY A 182 -3.86 23.06 -13.91
C GLY A 182 -3.43 23.37 -12.47
N VAL A 183 -3.61 22.43 -11.53
CA VAL A 183 -3.35 22.71 -10.12
C VAL A 183 -1.84 22.72 -9.85
N ARG A 184 -1.26 23.94 -9.80
CA ARG A 184 0.19 24.19 -9.63
C ARG A 184 0.80 23.61 -8.36
N LYS A 185 -0.01 23.28 -7.35
CA LYS A 185 0.45 22.86 -6.01
C LYS A 185 1.13 21.48 -6.00
N TYR A 186 0.92 20.64 -7.02
CA TYR A 186 1.25 19.21 -6.94
C TYR A 186 2.40 18.77 -7.85
N GLU A 187 2.99 19.66 -8.64
CA GLU A 187 3.97 19.31 -9.70
C GLU A 187 5.20 18.58 -9.14
N TYR A 188 5.77 19.09 -8.05
CA TYR A 188 6.92 18.47 -7.38
C TYR A 188 6.56 17.09 -6.80
N SER A 189 5.43 17.00 -6.09
CA SER A 189 4.94 15.75 -5.51
C SER A 189 4.64 14.69 -6.58
N GLU A 190 4.10 15.11 -7.73
CA GLU A 190 3.77 14.25 -8.85
C GLU A 190 5.04 13.68 -9.51
N GLU A 191 6.04 14.54 -9.77
CA GLU A 191 7.33 14.11 -10.30
C GLU A 191 7.98 13.06 -9.37
N ARG A 192 7.97 13.31 -8.05
CA ARG A 192 8.52 12.36 -7.07
C ARG A 192 7.77 11.04 -7.04
N MET A 193 6.44 11.06 -7.11
CA MET A 193 5.64 9.83 -7.14
C MET A 193 5.93 9.01 -8.42
N ILE A 194 6.01 9.66 -9.59
CA ILE A 194 6.37 9.01 -10.85
C ILE A 194 7.78 8.42 -10.79
N LEU A 195 8.75 9.14 -10.21
CA LEU A 195 10.11 8.63 -10.01
C LEU A 195 10.14 7.39 -9.12
N ARG A 196 9.34 7.35 -8.05
CA ARG A 196 9.23 6.19 -7.17
C ARG A 196 8.60 4.99 -7.91
N LEU A 197 7.52 5.20 -8.65
CA LEU A 197 6.93 4.15 -9.49
C LEU A 197 7.93 3.58 -10.51
N LYS A 198 8.81 4.44 -11.06
CA LYS A 198 9.89 4.02 -11.97
C LYS A 198 10.91 3.05 -11.35
N THR A 199 11.08 3.07 -10.03
CA THR A 199 12.02 2.15 -9.37
C THR A 199 11.51 0.71 -9.29
N ILE A 200 10.18 0.53 -9.34
CA ILE A 200 9.53 -0.79 -9.15
C ILE A 200 8.94 -1.33 -10.46
N CYS A 201 8.51 -0.44 -11.35
CA CYS A 201 7.85 -0.81 -12.60
C CYS A 201 8.80 -0.83 -13.80
N ASP A 202 8.49 -1.68 -14.78
CA ASP A 202 9.19 -1.71 -16.06
C ASP A 202 9.02 -0.40 -16.85
N LEU A 203 9.98 -0.10 -17.72
CA LEU A 203 9.98 1.13 -18.53
C LEU A 203 8.71 1.28 -19.39
N THR A 204 8.15 0.17 -19.89
CA THR A 204 6.90 0.15 -20.65
C THR A 204 5.72 0.64 -19.83
N TYR A 205 5.63 0.28 -18.55
CA TYR A 205 4.58 0.71 -17.62
C TYR A 205 4.62 2.23 -17.40
N ILE A 206 5.83 2.78 -17.26
CA ILE A 206 6.04 4.18 -16.86
C ILE A 206 6.02 5.14 -18.06
N SER A 207 6.35 4.65 -19.26
CA SER A 207 6.43 5.46 -20.48
C SER A 207 5.22 6.36 -20.71
N LYS A 208 4.00 5.81 -20.63
CA LYS A 208 2.75 6.57 -20.81
C LYS A 208 2.53 7.64 -19.75
N LEU A 209 2.86 7.34 -18.49
CA LEU A 209 2.74 8.31 -17.39
C LEU A 209 3.74 9.45 -17.56
N GLN A 210 4.95 9.15 -18.03
CA GLN A 210 5.97 10.16 -18.33
C GLN A 210 5.59 11.02 -19.53
N GLU A 211 5.12 10.43 -20.63
CA GLU A 211 4.64 11.15 -21.80
C GLU A 211 3.50 12.09 -21.42
N LEU A 212 2.54 11.61 -20.63
CA LEU A 212 1.43 12.43 -20.14
C LEU A 212 1.93 13.60 -19.26
N PHE A 213 2.83 13.32 -18.31
CA PHE A 213 3.38 14.35 -17.42
C PHE A 213 4.20 15.40 -18.19
N GLN A 214 5.04 14.97 -19.12
CA GLN A 214 5.81 15.86 -20.00
C GLN A 214 4.91 16.68 -20.92
N GLY A 215 3.88 16.06 -21.51
CA GLY A 215 2.88 16.73 -22.33
C GLY A 215 2.13 17.83 -21.57
N GLY A 216 1.78 17.55 -20.30
CA GLY A 216 1.20 18.55 -19.40
C GLY A 216 2.13 19.73 -19.13
N ASN A 217 3.42 19.47 -18.87
CA ASN A 217 4.41 20.53 -18.63
C ASN A 217 4.68 21.39 -19.87
N ILE A 218 4.72 20.78 -21.06
CA ILE A 218 4.86 21.50 -22.34
C ILE A 218 3.64 22.38 -22.57
N SER A 219 2.43 21.84 -22.44
CA SER A 219 1.19 22.59 -22.61
C SER A 219 1.11 23.78 -21.65
N LYS A 220 1.46 23.57 -20.39
CA LYS A 220 1.55 24.62 -19.39
C LYS A 220 2.55 25.72 -19.78
N THR A 221 3.73 25.34 -20.26
CA THR A 221 4.75 26.30 -20.71
C THR A 221 4.24 27.15 -21.88
N LEU A 222 3.56 26.53 -22.85
CA LEU A 222 2.94 27.24 -23.97
C LEU A 222 1.83 28.19 -23.51
N LEU A 223 1.03 27.78 -22.53
CA LEU A 223 -0.02 28.63 -21.94
C LEU A 223 0.55 29.83 -21.19
N ASP A 224 1.61 29.65 -20.42
CA ASP A 224 2.26 30.76 -19.73
C ASP A 224 2.89 31.74 -20.74
N GLN A 225 3.49 31.24 -21.83
CA GLN A 225 3.97 32.08 -22.95
C GLN A 225 2.83 32.84 -23.64
N TYR A 226 1.69 32.20 -23.88
CA TYR A 226 0.51 32.84 -24.47
C TYR A 226 -0.06 33.94 -23.56
N ARG A 227 -0.16 33.68 -22.25
CA ARG A 227 -0.60 34.68 -21.26
C ARG A 227 0.29 35.91 -21.28
N LEU A 228 1.61 35.73 -21.25
CA LEU A 228 2.57 36.84 -21.35
C LEU A 228 2.41 37.63 -22.65
N TYR A 229 2.12 36.95 -23.76
CA TYR A 229 1.83 37.59 -25.03
C TYR A 229 0.52 38.39 -24.97
N CYS A 230 -0.55 37.84 -24.40
CA CYS A 230 -1.84 38.52 -24.25
C CYS A 230 -1.73 39.76 -23.35
N GLU A 231 -1.01 39.66 -22.24
CA GLU A 231 -0.71 40.79 -21.34
C GLU A 231 0.04 41.90 -22.07
N LYS A 232 1.10 41.55 -22.79
CA LYS A 232 1.91 42.51 -23.56
C LYS A 232 1.10 43.22 -24.64
N ASN A 233 0.16 42.52 -25.28
CA ASN A 233 -0.61 43.03 -26.41
C ASN A 233 -2.03 43.51 -26.02
N LYS A 234 -2.39 43.48 -24.74
CA LYS A 234 -3.73 43.83 -24.22
C LYS A 234 -4.87 43.06 -24.90
N ILE A 235 -4.65 41.77 -25.15
CA ILE A 235 -5.64 40.85 -25.73
C ILE A 235 -6.34 40.11 -24.59
N ASN A 236 -7.66 39.87 -24.71
CA ASN A 236 -8.40 39.07 -23.74
C ASN A 236 -7.87 37.63 -23.73
N ASP A 237 -7.47 37.15 -22.55
CA ASP A 237 -6.99 35.79 -22.36
C ASP A 237 -8.14 34.78 -22.56
N ILE A 238 -7.85 33.70 -23.28
CA ILE A 238 -8.73 32.53 -23.39
C ILE A 238 -7.99 31.38 -22.71
N VAL A 239 -8.51 30.93 -21.57
CA VAL A 239 -7.92 29.81 -20.83
C VAL A 239 -8.28 28.51 -21.55
N ILE A 240 -7.33 27.94 -22.29
CA ILE A 240 -7.48 26.64 -22.97
C ILE A 240 -6.47 25.66 -22.37
N ASN A 241 -6.92 24.63 -21.65
CA ASN A 241 -6.02 23.55 -21.21
C ASN A 241 -5.97 22.47 -22.29
N ILE A 242 -4.86 22.39 -23.00
CA ILE A 242 -4.63 21.38 -24.04
C ILE A 242 -3.81 20.25 -23.41
N LEU A 243 -4.25 19.01 -23.50
CA LEU A 243 -3.42 17.84 -23.18
C LEU A 243 -3.54 16.91 -24.39
N ASN A 244 -2.40 16.62 -25.02
CA ASN A 244 -2.30 15.63 -26.09
C ASN A 244 -2.08 14.24 -25.48
#